data_AF-A0A455AB88-F1
#
_entry.id   AF-A0A455AB88-F1
#
_cell.length_a   1.000
_cell.length_b   1.000
_cell.length_c   1.000
_cell.angle_alpha   90.00
_cell.angle_beta   90.00
_cell.angle_gamma   90.00
#
_symmetry.space_group_name_H-M   'P 1'
#
loop_
_entity.id
_entity.type
_entity.pdbx_description
1 polymer ?
#
loop_
_entity_poly.entity_id
_entity_poly.type
_entity_poly.pdbx_seq_one_letter_code
_entity_poly.pdbx_strand_id
1 'polypeptide(L)'
;MAPRPPTARPQESVTFKDVAVNFTQEEWHHMDPAQRRLYRDVMLENYSHLVSLGYQVSKPEVIFKLEQGEEPWIAEGEIQRPFCPDVESVPISWLGLAL
;
A
#
# COMPACT_ATOMS: atom_id res chain seq x y z
N MET A 1 -40.34 2.47 30.78
CA MET A 1 -39.41 1.89 29.79
C MET A 1 -38.45 3.00 29.39
N ALA A 2 -37.15 2.90 29.69
CA ALA A 2 -36.19 3.95 29.33
C ALA A 2 -35.76 3.81 27.84
N PRO A 3 -35.43 4.90 27.14
CA PRO A 3 -34.95 4.84 25.75
C PRO A 3 -33.63 4.07 25.69
N ARG A 4 -33.44 3.24 24.67
CA ARG A 4 -32.16 2.54 24.45
C ARG A 4 -31.08 3.56 24.08
N PRO A 5 -29.85 3.45 24.62
CA PRO A 5 -28.76 4.34 24.25
C PRO A 5 -28.44 4.19 22.76
N PRO A 6 -28.10 5.27 22.04
CA PRO A 6 -27.60 5.15 20.68
C PRO A 6 -26.34 4.28 20.69
N THR A 7 -26.41 3.14 20.00
CA THR A 7 -25.26 2.27 19.75
C THR A 7 -24.26 3.06 18.93
N ALA A 8 -23.12 3.42 19.53
CA ALA A 8 -22.00 4.02 18.80
C ALA A 8 -21.59 3.06 17.69
N ARG A 9 -21.77 3.46 16.43
CA ARG A 9 -21.26 2.69 15.29
C ARG A 9 -19.74 2.74 15.34
N PRO A 10 -19.03 1.62 15.12
CA PRO A 10 -17.58 1.66 14.97
C PRO A 10 -17.23 2.66 13.87
N GLN A 11 -16.36 3.62 14.16
CA GLN A 11 -15.79 4.45 13.10
C GLN A 11 -14.79 3.57 12.34
N GLU A 12 -14.97 3.48 11.03
CA GLU A 12 -13.99 2.82 10.16
C GLU A 12 -12.68 3.59 10.23
N SER A 13 -11.59 2.87 10.49
CA SER A 13 -10.25 3.44 10.59
C SER A 13 -9.69 3.65 9.19
N VAL A 14 -9.30 4.89 8.88
CA VAL A 14 -8.62 5.22 7.62
C VAL A 14 -7.18 4.72 7.70
N THR A 15 -6.73 4.00 6.66
CA THR A 15 -5.37 3.52 6.51
C THR A 15 -4.64 4.25 5.39
N PHE A 16 -3.32 4.10 5.32
CA PHE A 16 -2.55 4.66 4.20
C PHE A 16 -3.01 4.12 2.84
N LYS A 17 -3.47 2.86 2.76
CA LYS A 17 -3.94 2.26 1.51
C LYS A 17 -5.20 2.94 0.97
N ASP A 18 -6.03 3.51 1.84
CA ASP A 18 -7.28 4.17 1.44
C ASP A 18 -7.03 5.54 0.78
N VAL A 19 -5.87 6.14 1.03
CA VAL A 19 -5.49 7.47 0.50
C VAL A 19 -4.30 7.40 -0.46
N ALA A 20 -3.67 6.23 -0.60
CA ALA A 20 -2.55 6.02 -1.48
C ALA A 20 -3.02 5.81 -2.93
N VAL A 21 -2.27 6.35 -3.87
CA VAL A 21 -2.39 6.00 -5.28
C VAL A 21 -1.42 4.86 -5.54
N ASN A 22 -1.89 3.82 -6.22
CA ASN A 22 -1.06 2.67 -6.58
C ASN A 22 -0.92 2.65 -8.11
N PHE A 23 0.32 2.58 -8.58
CA PHE A 23 0.64 2.34 -9.98
C PHE A 23 1.23 0.95 -10.12
N THR A 24 1.00 0.29 -11.25
CA THR A 24 1.80 -0.89 -11.60
C THR A 24 3.22 -0.46 -11.98
N GLN A 25 4.14 -1.42 -12.01
CA GLN A 25 5.51 -1.16 -12.43
C GLN A 25 5.55 -0.65 -13.88
N GLU A 26 4.72 -1.21 -14.76
CA GLU A 26 4.58 -0.79 -16.15
C GLU A 26 4.06 0.64 -16.22
N GLU A 27 2.97 0.97 -15.51
CA GLU A 27 2.40 2.33 -15.52
C GLU A 27 3.42 3.36 -15.08
N TRP A 28 4.18 3.08 -14.03
CA TRP A 28 5.22 3.98 -13.56
C TRP A 28 6.40 4.11 -14.51
N HIS A 29 6.82 3.02 -15.17
CA HIS A 29 7.85 3.10 -16.20
C HIS A 29 7.42 4.04 -17.35
N HIS A 30 6.12 4.11 -17.64
CA HIS A 30 5.56 5.04 -18.61
C HIS A 30 5.30 6.46 -18.05
N MET A 31 5.41 6.68 -16.74
CA MET A 31 5.24 8.02 -16.15
C MET A 31 6.43 8.92 -16.46
N ASP A 32 6.13 10.18 -16.77
CA ASP A 32 7.13 11.22 -16.93
C ASP A 32 7.86 11.50 -15.61
N PRO A 33 9.12 11.97 -15.65
CA PRO A 33 9.86 12.34 -14.43
C PRO A 33 9.12 13.34 -13.53
N ALA A 34 8.36 14.26 -14.13
CA ALA A 34 7.53 15.22 -13.39
C ALA A 34 6.38 14.54 -12.63
N GLN A 35 5.76 13.51 -13.21
CA GLN A 35 4.69 12.75 -12.58
C GLN A 35 5.23 11.87 -11.45
N ARG A 36 6.40 11.25 -11.62
CA ARG A 36 7.06 10.46 -10.55
C ARG A 36 7.44 11.33 -9.37
N ARG A 37 7.91 12.55 -9.62
CA ARG A 37 8.16 13.55 -8.57
C ARG A 37 6.87 13.92 -7.85
N LEU A 38 5.81 14.24 -8.60
CA LEU A 38 4.51 14.58 -8.00
C LEU A 38 3.99 13.45 -7.14
N TYR A 39 4.11 12.20 -7.60
CA TYR A 39 3.73 11.03 -6.80
C TYR A 39 4.49 10.98 -5.48
N ARG A 40 5.80 11.14 -5.52
CA ARG A 40 6.64 11.16 -4.30
C ARG A 40 6.14 12.22 -3.33
N ASP A 41 5.94 13.45 -3.80
CA ASP A 41 5.51 14.57 -2.97
C ASP A 41 4.13 14.30 -2.36
N VAL A 42 3.16 13.84 -3.17
CA VAL A 42 1.79 13.54 -2.73
C VAL A 42 1.75 12.36 -1.75
N MET A 43 2.51 11.29 -1.98
CA MET A 43 2.52 10.14 -1.07
C MET A 43 3.15 10.47 0.29
N LEU A 44 4.22 11.25 0.30
CA LEU A 44 4.85 11.72 1.54
C LEU A 44 3.92 12.68 2.31
N GLU A 45 3.25 13.59 1.59
CA GLU A 45 2.25 14.49 2.18
C GLU A 45 1.07 13.72 2.76
N ASN A 46 0.52 12.73 2.05
CA ASN A 46 -0.56 11.87 2.54
C ASN A 46 -0.17 11.12 3.82
N TYR A 47 1.05 10.56 3.88
CA TYR A 47 1.53 9.91 5.10
C TYR A 47 1.65 10.91 6.27
N SER A 48 2.23 12.08 6.01
CA SER A 48 2.35 13.14 7.02
C SER A 48 1.00 13.60 7.55
N HIS A 49 0.00 13.73 6.69
CA HIS A 49 -1.37 14.07 7.09
C HIS A 49 -1.99 13.00 7.98
N LEU A 50 -1.85 11.71 7.65
CA LEU A 50 -2.37 10.64 8.51
C LEU A 50 -1.73 10.65 9.90
N VAL A 51 -0.41 10.83 9.96
CA VAL A 51 0.31 10.95 11.25
C VAL A 51 -0.16 12.19 12.02
N SER A 52 -0.34 13.32 11.34
CA SER A 52 -0.79 14.59 11.94
C SER A 52 -2.22 14.53 12.47
N LEU A 53 -3.09 13.75 11.83
CA LEU A 53 -4.45 13.48 12.28
C LEU A 53 -4.50 12.50 13.48
N GLY A 54 -3.35 12.00 13.93
CA GLY A 54 -3.25 11.10 15.07
C GLY A 54 -3.57 9.64 14.73
N TYR A 55 -3.62 9.28 13.45
CA TYR A 55 -3.75 7.88 13.07
C TYR A 55 -2.44 7.14 13.39
N GLN A 56 -2.55 6.02 14.08
CA GLN A 56 -1.42 5.14 14.37
C GLN A 56 -1.08 4.32 13.12
N VAL A 57 -0.40 4.96 12.17
CA VAL A 57 0.00 4.36 10.89
C VAL A 57 1.44 3.87 10.99
N SER A 58 1.64 2.56 10.84
CA SER A 58 2.99 2.00 10.66
C SER A 58 3.59 2.55 9.38
N LYS A 59 4.90 2.85 9.39
CA LYS A 59 5.56 3.44 8.22
C LYS A 59 5.54 2.46 7.05
N PRO A 60 4.80 2.75 5.96
CA PRO A 60 4.72 1.84 4.82
C PRO A 60 6.08 1.76 4.12
N GLU A 61 6.41 0.61 3.54
CA GLU A 61 7.67 0.43 2.81
C GLU A 61 7.82 1.43 1.66
N VAL A 62 6.72 1.69 0.95
CA VAL A 62 6.69 2.70 -0.13
C VAL A 62 7.10 4.08 0.38
N ILE A 63 6.66 4.47 1.58
CA ILE A 63 7.05 5.75 2.20
C ILE A 63 8.53 5.75 2.57
N PHE A 64 9.02 4.66 3.15
CA PHE A 64 10.43 4.53 3.52
C PHE A 64 11.36 4.70 2.29
N LYS A 65 11.00 4.11 1.15
CA LYS A 65 11.75 4.24 -0.11
C LYS A 65 11.66 5.64 -0.71
N LEU A 66 10.45 6.20 -0.74
CA LEU A 66 10.22 7.54 -1.25
C LEU A 66 10.97 8.61 -0.46
N GLU A 67 11.16 8.45 0.86
CA GLU A 67 12.01 9.37 1.63
C GLU A 67 13.48 9.30 1.21
N GLN A 68 14.00 8.09 0.96
CA GLN A 68 15.37 7.88 0.47
C GLN A 68 15.55 8.32 -0.99
N GLY A 69 14.45 8.56 -1.71
CA GLY A 69 14.47 8.92 -3.13
C GLY A 69 14.63 7.73 -4.05
N GLU A 70 14.32 6.54 -3.56
CA GLU A 70 14.30 5.29 -4.30
C GLU A 70 12.93 5.09 -4.99
N GLU A 71 12.88 4.18 -5.96
CA GLU A 71 11.63 3.81 -6.62
C GLU A 71 10.70 3.01 -5.68
N PRO A 72 9.37 3.14 -5.81
CA PRO A 72 8.42 2.60 -4.84
C PRO A 72 8.32 1.07 -4.79
N TRP A 73 8.82 0.32 -5.78
CA TRP A 73 8.84 -1.16 -5.80
C TRP A 73 10.19 -1.72 -5.35
N ILE A 74 10.19 -2.95 -4.83
CA ILE A 74 11.40 -3.79 -4.79
C ILE A 74 11.43 -4.56 -6.12
N ALA A 75 12.57 -4.65 -6.79
CA ALA A 75 12.72 -5.62 -7.88
C ALA A 75 12.33 -7.01 -7.34
N GLU A 76 11.57 -7.79 -8.11
CA GLU A 76 10.92 -9.03 -7.66
C GLU A 76 11.88 -10.14 -7.15
N GLY A 77 13.19 -9.86 -7.05
CA GLY A 77 14.22 -10.75 -6.50
C GLY A 77 14.40 -10.75 -4.97
N GLU A 78 13.79 -9.83 -4.21
CA GLU A 78 13.99 -9.77 -2.74
C GLU A 78 12.77 -10.18 -1.90
N ILE A 79 11.74 -10.76 -2.53
CA ILE A 79 10.62 -11.39 -1.83
C ILE A 79 11.03 -12.81 -1.38
N GLN A 80 12.08 -12.90 -0.58
CA GLN A 80 12.34 -14.08 0.23
C GLN A 80 12.79 -13.64 1.62
N ARG A 81 11.87 -12.99 2.34
CA ARG A 81 11.77 -13.11 3.80
C ARG A 81 10.41 -12.63 4.28
N PRO A 82 9.50 -13.59 4.46
CA PRO A 82 8.80 -13.71 5.72
C PRO A 82 9.16 -15.07 6.35
N PHE A 83 9.87 -15.05 7.47
CA PHE A 83 9.77 -16.13 8.45
C PHE A 83 8.28 -16.20 8.88
N CYS A 84 7.51 -17.29 8.97
CA CYS A 84 7.40 -18.69 8.53
C CYS A 84 6.00 -19.17 9.06
N PRO A 85 5.43 -20.36 8.73
CA PRO A 85 5.31 -21.10 7.47
C PRO A 85 3.83 -21.56 7.16
N ASP A 86 3.68 -22.17 5.98
CA ASP A 86 2.64 -23.13 5.55
C ASP A 86 1.19 -22.67 5.32
N VAL A 87 0.92 -22.24 4.08
CA VAL A 87 -0.25 -22.76 3.36
C VAL A 87 0.18 -23.03 1.92
N GLU A 88 0.03 -24.28 1.52
CA GLU A 88 0.33 -24.81 0.20
C GLU A 88 -0.35 -23.97 -0.89
N SER A 89 0.41 -23.07 -1.53
CA SER A 89 -0.07 -22.28 -2.65
C SER A 89 0.19 -23.07 -3.92
N VAL A 90 -0.78 -23.89 -4.32
CA VAL A 90 -0.80 -24.54 -5.63
C VAL A 90 -0.76 -23.44 -6.71
N PRO A 91 0.22 -23.42 -7.64
CA PRO A 91 0.28 -22.38 -8.66
C PRO A 91 -0.89 -22.54 -9.62
N ILE A 92 -1.62 -21.44 -9.88
CA ILE A 92 -2.65 -21.34 -10.92
C ILE A 92 -1.95 -21.40 -12.28
N SER A 93 -1.58 -22.60 -12.70
CA SER A 93 -1.09 -22.91 -14.05
C SER A 93 -2.16 -23.64 -14.83
N TRP A 94 -3.42 -23.16 -14.83
CA TRP A 94 -4.54 -23.82 -15.48
C TRP A 94 -5.27 -22.94 -16.51
N LEU A 95 -4.51 -22.22 -17.35
CA LEU A 95 -5.01 -21.75 -18.64
C LEU A 95 -3.93 -21.85 -19.73
N GLY A 96 -3.98 -22.96 -20.48
CA GLY A 96 -3.67 -23.01 -21.91
C GLY A 96 -2.20 -23.14 -22.30
N LEU A 97 -1.81 -24.34 -22.73
CA LEU A 97 -1.34 -24.63 -24.10
C LEU A 97 -1.01 -26.13 -24.17
N ALA A 98 -2.04 -26.93 -24.44
CA ALA A 98 -1.84 -28.20 -25.12
C ALA A 98 -1.63 -27.88 -26.60
N LEU A 99 -0.47 -28.24 -27.13
CA LEU A 99 -0.19 -28.35 -28.56
C LEU A 99 0.37 -29.76 -28.79
#